data_AF-A0A3C0KRJ9-F1
#
_entry.id   AF-A0A3C0KRJ9-F1
#
_cell.length_a   1.000
_cell.length_b   1.000
_cell.length_c   1.000
_cell.angle_alpha   90.00
_cell.angle_beta   90.00
_cell.angle_gamma   90.00
#
_symmetry.space_group_name_H-M   'P 1'
#
loop_
_entity.id
_entity.type
_entity.pdbx_description
1 polymer ?
#
loop_
_entity_poly.entity_id
_entity_poly.type
_entity_poly.pdbx_seq_one_letter_code
_entity_poly.pdbx_strand_id
1 'polypeptide(L)'
;MAALRQAGHPVMELAMEEPYALGGQIFRWEMATAVAGQRLGINPFDQPDVEAAKVLARQIVAAYRDQGKLPEETPAWSSADLDVFGDATSLRGFLAQAKAGEYVALQAYVAPTPEMDLALANLRLRIRDRYRLATTVGYGPRYLHSTGQLHKGDRGAGLFIQITATDPEDVPIPDEPGQSSSSITFGALKAAQAMGDRQALIGSGRRVIRLHFRGNLLRELERMTFDIKDELP
;
A
#
# COMPACT_ATOMS: atom_id res chain seq x y z
N MET A 1 8.42 32.88 2.71
CA MET A 1 8.72 33.10 4.15
C MET A 1 7.95 34.26 4.76
N ALA A 2 7.87 35.45 4.13
CA ALA A 2 7.14 36.60 4.68
C ALA A 2 5.65 36.32 5.05
N ALA A 3 4.93 35.59 4.20
CA ALA A 3 3.54 35.19 4.48
C ALA A 3 3.39 34.29 5.72
N LEU A 4 4.36 33.40 5.99
CA LEU A 4 4.35 32.54 7.19
C LEU A 4 4.60 33.35 8.46
N ARG A 5 5.53 34.32 8.41
CA ARG A 5 5.78 35.25 9.53
C ARG A 5 4.55 36.11 9.82
N GLN A 6 3.90 36.66 8.79
CA GLN A 6 2.67 37.45 8.95
C GLN A 6 1.52 36.64 9.54
N ALA A 7 1.43 35.34 9.24
CA ALA A 7 0.44 34.43 9.82
C ALA A 7 0.79 34.00 11.27
N GLY A 8 1.88 34.49 11.86
CA GLY A 8 2.27 34.18 13.25
C GLY A 8 2.98 32.83 13.42
N HIS A 9 3.35 32.15 12.34
CA HIS A 9 4.13 30.91 12.44
C HIS A 9 5.59 31.20 12.81
N PRO A 10 6.22 30.36 13.66
CA PRO A 10 7.64 30.48 13.93
C PRO A 10 8.44 30.19 12.65
N VAL A 11 9.30 31.13 12.24
CA VAL A 11 10.17 31.00 11.06
C VAL A 11 11.62 31.21 11.48
N MET A 12 12.44 30.18 11.26
CA MET A 12 13.88 30.23 11.45
C MET A 12 14.58 30.19 10.08
N GLU A 13 15.49 31.13 9.85
CA GLU A 13 16.33 31.16 8.66
C GLU A 13 17.75 30.76 9.07
N LEU A 14 18.30 29.74 8.43
CA LEU A 14 19.66 29.28 8.64
C LEU A 14 20.48 29.62 7.41
N ALA A 15 21.32 30.66 7.52
CA ALA A 15 22.26 31.00 6.47
C ALA A 15 23.38 29.95 6.41
N MET A 16 23.72 29.51 5.20
CA MET A 16 24.91 28.69 4.94
C MET A 16 25.91 29.58 4.22
N GLU A 17 27.09 29.76 4.81
CA GLU A 17 28.14 30.64 4.27
C GLU A 17 28.82 30.03 3.05
N GLU A 18 28.87 28.70 2.96
CA GLU A 18 29.51 27.96 1.86
C GLU A 18 28.80 26.62 1.59
N PRO A 19 28.95 26.03 0.39
CA PRO A 19 28.35 24.74 0.05
C PRO A 19 28.75 23.58 0.97
N TYR A 20 29.99 23.60 1.49
CA TYR A 20 30.49 22.57 2.41
C TYR A 20 29.78 22.56 3.77
N ALA A 21 29.11 23.66 4.15
CA ALA A 21 28.30 23.73 5.37
C ALA A 21 27.06 22.83 5.33
N LEU A 22 26.67 22.33 4.15
CA LEU A 22 25.52 21.42 3.98
C LEU A 22 25.67 20.15 4.82
N GLY A 23 26.87 19.58 4.90
CA GLY A 23 27.13 18.38 5.71
C GLY A 23 26.82 18.61 7.20
N GLY A 24 27.18 19.79 7.73
CA GLY A 24 26.86 20.18 9.10
C GLY A 24 25.35 20.37 9.33
N GLN A 25 24.61 20.83 8.31
CA GLN A 25 23.15 20.94 8.40
C GLN A 25 22.48 19.56 8.41
N ILE A 26 22.94 18.61 7.60
CA ILE A 26 22.39 17.24 7.58
C ILE A 26 22.47 16.63 8.99
N PHE A 27 23.66 16.64 9.61
CA PHE A 27 23.85 16.12 10.97
C PHE A 27 22.99 16.86 12.00
N ARG A 28 22.91 18.20 11.91
CA ARG A 28 22.08 19.01 12.81
C ARG A 28 20.62 18.58 12.76
N TRP A 29 20.09 18.31 11.56
CA TRP A 29 18.68 17.91 11.40
C TRP A 29 18.43 16.45 11.83
N GLU A 30 19.38 15.54 11.64
CA GLU A 30 19.31 14.18 12.19
C GLU A 30 19.25 14.21 13.73
N MET A 31 20.14 14.97 14.37
CA MET A 31 20.16 15.13 15.82
C MET A 31 18.89 15.84 16.34
N ALA A 32 18.44 16.91 15.67
CA ALA A 32 17.21 17.60 16.03
C ALA A 32 16.00 16.65 15.94
N THR A 33 15.95 15.78 14.94
CA THR A 33 14.91 14.76 14.79
C THR A 33 14.95 13.75 15.93
N ALA A 34 16.14 13.28 16.33
CA ALA A 34 16.30 12.37 17.47
C ALA A 34 15.81 13.00 18.79
N VAL A 35 16.20 14.25 19.06
CA VAL A 35 15.76 14.99 20.26
C VAL A 35 14.25 15.24 20.23
N ALA A 36 13.70 15.63 19.08
CA ALA A 36 12.25 15.82 18.93
C ALA A 36 11.49 14.50 19.17
N GLY A 37 11.98 13.39 18.60
CA GLY A 37 11.44 12.06 18.82
C GLY A 37 11.40 11.69 20.30
N GLN A 38 12.52 11.86 21.01
CA GLN A 38 12.59 11.64 22.46
C GLN A 38 11.55 12.48 23.23
N ARG A 39 11.40 13.76 22.89
CA ARG A 39 10.42 14.66 23.54
C ARG A 39 8.98 14.26 23.26
N LEU A 40 8.72 13.71 22.08
CA LEU A 40 7.41 13.19 21.68
C LEU A 40 7.15 11.76 22.18
N GLY A 41 8.14 11.10 22.79
CA GLY A 41 8.04 9.71 23.23
C GLY A 41 7.98 8.71 22.08
N ILE A 42 8.54 9.06 20.92
CA ILE A 42 8.58 8.20 19.72
C ILE A 42 10.04 7.93 19.32
N ASN A 43 10.29 6.77 18.72
CA ASN A 43 11.56 6.50 18.04
C ASN A 43 11.40 6.86 16.55
N PRO A 44 11.99 7.96 16.06
CA PRO A 44 11.81 8.40 14.68
C PRO A 44 12.54 7.52 13.66
N PHE A 45 13.38 6.58 14.12
CA PHE A 45 14.15 5.67 13.28
C PHE A 45 13.63 4.23 13.32
N ASP A 46 12.59 3.96 14.10
CA ASP A 46 11.98 2.62 14.15
C ASP A 46 10.95 2.44 13.04
N GLN A 47 10.96 1.29 12.39
CA GLN A 47 9.99 0.92 11.35
C GLN A 47 9.47 -0.51 11.57
N PRO A 48 8.94 -0.81 12.77
CA PRO A 48 8.60 -2.18 13.16
C PRO A 48 7.55 -2.79 12.22
N ASP A 49 6.62 -1.97 11.75
CA ASP A 49 5.50 -2.44 10.94
C ASP A 49 5.85 -2.66 9.46
N VAL A 50 6.91 -2.01 8.98
CA VAL A 50 7.44 -2.22 7.63
C VAL A 50 8.16 -3.56 7.54
N GLU A 51 8.93 -3.92 8.58
CA GLU A 51 9.63 -5.20 8.64
C GLU A 51 8.69 -6.40 8.75
N ALA A 52 7.57 -6.28 9.47
CA ALA A 52 6.58 -7.35 9.58
C ALA A 52 6.10 -7.87 8.21
N ALA A 53 5.77 -6.97 7.29
CA ALA A 53 5.35 -7.34 5.94
C ALA A 53 6.47 -8.03 5.14
N LYS A 54 7.72 -7.59 5.30
CA LYS A 54 8.88 -8.22 4.65
C LYS A 54 9.15 -9.61 5.17
N VAL A 55 9.02 -9.83 6.49
CA VAL A 55 9.19 -11.15 7.10
C VAL A 55 8.15 -12.12 6.57
N LEU A 56 6.88 -11.74 6.54
CA LEU A 56 5.80 -12.59 6.02
C LEU A 56 5.99 -12.90 4.53
N ALA A 57 6.36 -11.90 3.72
CA ALA A 57 6.66 -12.13 2.31
C ALA A 57 7.83 -13.13 2.13
N ARG A 58 8.90 -13.03 2.94
CA ARG A 58 10.03 -13.98 2.91
C ARG A 58 9.61 -15.39 3.28
N GLN A 59 8.71 -15.56 4.26
CA GLN A 59 8.17 -16.86 4.64
C GLN A 59 7.37 -17.50 3.50
N ILE A 60 6.54 -16.71 2.82
CA ILE A 60 5.76 -17.17 1.66
C ILE A 60 6.69 -17.56 0.51
N VAL A 61 7.73 -16.76 0.23
CA VAL A 61 8.74 -17.08 -0.77
C VAL A 61 9.49 -18.37 -0.43
N ALA A 62 9.86 -18.59 0.84
CA ALA A 62 10.50 -19.83 1.26
C ALA A 62 9.57 -21.04 1.03
N ALA A 63 8.31 -20.95 1.45
CA ALA A 63 7.32 -21.99 1.20
C ALA A 63 7.10 -22.28 -0.28
N TYR A 64 7.10 -21.24 -1.13
CA TYR A 64 7.01 -21.38 -2.59
C TYR A 64 8.19 -22.16 -3.15
N ARG A 65 9.42 -21.88 -2.70
CA ARG A 65 10.63 -22.58 -3.15
C ARG A 65 10.60 -24.07 -2.78
N ASP A 66 10.04 -24.39 -1.62
CA ASP A 66 9.97 -25.77 -1.12
C ASP A 66 8.84 -26.57 -1.79
N GLN A 67 7.68 -25.93 -2.03
CA GLN A 67 6.45 -26.62 -2.46
C GLN A 67 6.08 -26.39 -3.94
N GLY A 68 6.74 -25.45 -4.60
CA GLY A 68 6.48 -25.04 -5.98
C GLY A 68 5.16 -24.29 -6.19
N LYS A 69 4.45 -23.91 -5.12
CA LYS A 69 3.17 -23.20 -5.20
C LYS A 69 3.00 -22.18 -4.08
N LEU A 70 2.25 -21.10 -4.38
CA LEU A 70 1.85 -20.13 -3.37
C LEU A 70 0.80 -20.73 -2.43
N PRO A 71 0.69 -20.23 -1.18
CA PRO A 71 -0.37 -20.66 -0.27
C PRO A 71 -1.75 -20.46 -0.90
N GLU A 72 -2.57 -21.51 -0.89
CA GLU A 72 -3.94 -21.45 -1.39
C GLU A 72 -4.81 -20.66 -0.40
N GLU A 73 -5.58 -19.70 -0.92
CA GLU A 73 -6.60 -18.97 -0.18
C GLU A 73 -7.96 -19.28 -0.77
N THR A 74 -8.98 -19.49 0.08
CA THR A 74 -10.36 -19.62 -0.38
C THR A 74 -10.98 -18.22 -0.52
N PRO A 75 -11.46 -17.84 -1.72
CA PRO A 75 -12.14 -16.56 -1.90
C PRO A 75 -13.48 -16.56 -1.17
N ALA A 76 -13.86 -15.42 -0.60
CA ALA A 76 -15.18 -15.19 -0.02
C ALA A 76 -16.26 -15.10 -1.10
N TRP A 77 -15.87 -14.69 -2.31
CA TRP A 77 -16.73 -14.67 -3.49
C TRP A 77 -15.88 -14.78 -4.76
N SER A 78 -16.41 -15.48 -5.76
CA SER A 78 -15.76 -15.66 -7.06
C SER A 78 -16.73 -15.55 -8.21
N SER A 79 -16.22 -15.05 -9.34
CA SER A 79 -16.84 -15.09 -10.66
C SER A 79 -15.77 -15.40 -11.71
N ALA A 80 -16.14 -15.49 -12.99
CA ALA A 80 -15.19 -15.80 -14.07
C ALA A 80 -13.92 -14.91 -14.05
N ASP A 81 -14.09 -13.61 -13.83
CA ASP A 81 -13.00 -12.63 -13.99
C ASP A 81 -12.44 -12.08 -12.68
N LEU A 82 -13.06 -12.39 -11.54
CA LEU A 82 -12.74 -11.79 -10.24
C LEU A 82 -12.88 -12.79 -9.10
N ASP A 83 -11.86 -12.81 -8.23
CA ASP A 83 -11.92 -13.40 -6.90
C ASP A 83 -11.80 -12.31 -5.84
N VAL A 84 -12.59 -12.43 -4.77
CA VAL A 84 -12.64 -11.50 -3.65
C VAL A 84 -12.25 -12.23 -2.37
N PHE A 85 -11.25 -11.71 -1.66
CA PHE A 85 -10.77 -12.28 -0.40
C PHE A 85 -10.90 -11.29 0.76
N GLY A 86 -11.16 -11.81 1.96
CA GLY A 86 -11.43 -11.04 3.17
C GLY A 86 -12.84 -11.30 3.70
N ASP A 87 -13.28 -10.51 4.67
CA ASP A 87 -14.56 -10.74 5.36
C ASP A 87 -15.77 -10.20 4.57
N ALA A 88 -15.54 -9.48 3.47
CA ALA A 88 -16.56 -8.96 2.59
C ALA A 88 -16.54 -9.67 1.24
N THR A 89 -17.73 -9.90 0.66
CA THR A 89 -17.91 -10.56 -0.64
C THR A 89 -17.90 -9.60 -1.82
N SER A 90 -17.89 -8.29 -1.57
CA SER A 90 -17.86 -7.25 -2.62
C SER A 90 -17.23 -5.96 -2.12
N LEU A 91 -16.72 -5.15 -3.05
CA LEU A 91 -16.17 -3.82 -2.76
C LEU A 91 -17.20 -2.91 -2.08
N ARG A 92 -18.46 -2.94 -2.54
CA ARG A 92 -19.53 -2.14 -1.93
C ARG A 92 -19.81 -2.58 -0.49
N GLY A 93 -19.92 -3.89 -0.26
CA GLY A 93 -20.15 -4.44 1.09
C GLY A 93 -19.00 -4.13 2.05
N PHE A 94 -17.76 -4.08 1.53
CA PHE A 94 -16.60 -3.65 2.30
C PHE A 94 -16.65 -2.17 2.66
N LEU A 95 -16.90 -1.30 1.68
CA LEU A 95 -16.96 0.16 1.89
C LEU A 95 -18.16 0.59 2.77
N ALA A 96 -19.25 -0.18 2.78
CA ALA A 96 -20.40 0.07 3.65
C ALA A 96 -20.06 -0.02 5.16
N GLN A 97 -18.92 -0.63 5.52
CA GLN A 97 -18.45 -0.73 6.90
C GLN A 97 -17.73 0.54 7.38
N ALA A 98 -17.49 1.50 6.49
CA ALA A 98 -16.71 2.69 6.81
C ALA A 98 -17.45 3.64 7.75
N LYS A 99 -16.69 4.28 8.63
CA LYS A 99 -17.19 5.22 9.65
C LYS A 99 -16.57 6.60 9.46
N ALA A 100 -17.22 7.61 10.01
CA ALA A 100 -16.68 8.97 10.00
C ALA A 100 -15.30 9.02 10.68
N GLY A 101 -14.34 9.73 10.07
CA GLY A 101 -12.96 9.82 10.55
C GLY A 101 -12.03 8.70 10.06
N GLU A 102 -12.55 7.74 9.29
CA GLU A 102 -11.75 6.69 8.65
C GLU A 102 -11.22 7.14 7.28
N TYR A 103 -10.32 6.34 6.71
CA TYR A 103 -9.78 6.56 5.38
C TYR A 103 -9.69 5.27 4.57
N VAL A 104 -9.65 5.41 3.25
CA VAL A 104 -9.53 4.28 2.32
C VAL A 104 -8.18 4.34 1.61
N ALA A 105 -7.45 3.22 1.58
CA ALA A 105 -6.20 3.09 0.85
C ALA A 105 -6.34 2.07 -0.28
N LEU A 106 -6.11 2.52 -1.52
CA LEU A 106 -5.99 1.64 -2.68
C LEU A 106 -4.54 1.18 -2.84
N GLN A 107 -4.33 -0.13 -2.76
CA GLN A 107 -3.02 -0.78 -2.81
C GLN A 107 -2.90 -1.61 -4.09
N ALA A 108 -2.28 -1.05 -5.13
CA ALA A 108 -2.24 -1.64 -6.46
C ALA A 108 -0.96 -2.47 -6.69
N TYR A 109 -1.09 -3.80 -6.73
CA TYR A 109 -0.04 -4.74 -7.11
C TYR A 109 -0.19 -5.18 -8.56
N VAL A 110 -0.24 -4.18 -9.45
CA VAL A 110 -0.41 -4.32 -10.89
C VAL A 110 0.56 -3.39 -11.61
N ALA A 111 0.78 -3.61 -12.90
CA ALA A 111 1.67 -2.77 -13.69
C ALA A 111 1.15 -1.33 -13.76
N PRO A 112 1.99 -0.31 -13.47
CA PRO A 112 1.60 1.08 -13.63
C PRO A 112 1.58 1.46 -15.10
N THR A 113 0.42 1.93 -15.57
CA THR A 113 0.24 2.51 -16.91
C THR A 113 -0.62 3.77 -16.79
N PRO A 114 -0.61 4.68 -17.78
CA PRO A 114 -1.47 5.86 -17.77
C PRO A 114 -2.96 5.53 -17.61
N GLU A 115 -3.42 4.43 -18.23
CA GLU A 115 -4.79 3.95 -18.13
C GLU A 115 -5.09 3.44 -16.71
N MET A 116 -4.15 2.71 -16.11
CA MET A 116 -4.26 2.25 -14.73
C MET A 116 -4.31 3.42 -13.73
N ASP A 117 -3.45 4.42 -13.93
CA ASP A 117 -3.41 5.62 -13.10
C ASP A 117 -4.76 6.35 -13.15
N LEU A 118 -5.34 6.49 -14.34
CA LEU A 118 -6.65 7.09 -14.53
C LEU A 118 -7.76 6.26 -13.87
N ALA A 119 -7.77 4.94 -14.07
CA ALA A 119 -8.77 4.05 -13.50
C ALA A 119 -8.74 4.06 -11.96
N LEU A 120 -7.55 3.98 -11.37
CA LEU A 120 -7.36 4.08 -9.92
C LEU A 120 -7.74 5.46 -9.38
N ALA A 121 -7.40 6.54 -10.10
CA ALA A 121 -7.79 7.90 -9.73
C ALA A 121 -9.32 8.06 -9.74
N ASN A 122 -10.00 7.53 -10.76
CA ASN A 122 -11.46 7.56 -10.86
C ASN A 122 -12.13 6.79 -9.72
N LEU A 123 -11.67 5.57 -9.43
CA LEU A 123 -12.17 4.79 -8.30
C LEU A 123 -11.98 5.54 -6.98
N ARG A 124 -10.78 6.10 -6.76
CA ARG A 124 -10.44 6.87 -5.57
C ARG A 124 -11.37 8.08 -5.39
N LEU A 125 -11.58 8.86 -6.45
CA LEU A 125 -12.45 10.03 -6.41
C LEU A 125 -13.90 9.62 -6.16
N ARG A 126 -14.38 8.54 -6.78
CA ARG A 126 -15.74 8.04 -6.54
C ARG A 126 -15.95 7.60 -5.09
N ILE A 127 -14.98 6.91 -4.49
CA ILE A 127 -15.03 6.54 -3.07
C ILE A 127 -15.06 7.80 -2.19
N ARG A 128 -14.17 8.77 -2.44
CA ARG A 128 -14.15 10.04 -1.71
C ARG A 128 -15.50 10.75 -1.78
N ASP A 129 -16.08 10.87 -2.97
CA ASP A 129 -17.30 11.64 -3.18
C ASP A 129 -18.51 10.96 -2.56
N ARG A 130 -18.59 9.62 -2.64
CA ARG A 130 -19.71 8.84 -2.09
C ARG A 130 -19.65 8.67 -0.57
N TYR A 131 -18.47 8.41 0.00
CA TYR A 131 -18.31 8.08 1.42
C TYR A 131 -17.75 9.23 2.26
N ARG A 132 -17.30 10.32 1.62
CA ARG A 132 -16.71 11.51 2.29
C ARG A 132 -15.51 11.19 3.18
N LEU A 133 -14.74 10.17 2.80
CA LEU A 133 -13.54 9.73 3.49
C LEU A 133 -12.28 10.28 2.82
N ALA A 134 -11.21 10.41 3.60
CA ALA A 134 -9.88 10.59 3.02
C ALA A 134 -9.50 9.33 2.23
N THR A 135 -8.80 9.52 1.11
CA THR A 135 -8.44 8.42 0.21
C THR A 135 -7.00 8.52 -0.24
N THR A 136 -6.28 7.41 -0.27
CA THR A 136 -4.92 7.31 -0.84
C THR A 136 -4.87 6.23 -1.91
N VAL A 137 -3.88 6.33 -2.80
CA VAL A 137 -3.56 5.31 -3.80
C VAL A 137 -2.05 5.15 -3.87
N GLY A 138 -1.58 3.90 -3.98
CA GLY A 138 -0.16 3.62 -4.17
C GLY A 138 0.06 2.27 -4.83
N TYR A 139 1.10 2.19 -5.66
CA TYR A 139 1.56 0.94 -6.24
C TYR A 139 2.45 0.17 -5.26
N GLY A 140 2.12 -1.10 -5.05
CA GLY A 140 2.91 -2.05 -4.27
C GLY A 140 4.08 -2.60 -5.09
N PRO A 141 5.19 -3.00 -4.45
CA PRO A 141 5.50 -2.87 -3.02
C PRO A 141 5.99 -1.46 -2.63
N ARG A 142 6.07 -0.50 -3.56
CA ARG A 142 6.74 0.80 -3.35
C ARG A 142 6.17 1.62 -2.19
N TYR A 143 4.86 1.66 -2.02
CA TYR A 143 4.23 2.44 -0.93
C TYR A 143 4.59 1.92 0.47
N LEU A 144 5.09 0.69 0.60
CA LEU A 144 5.50 0.13 1.90
C LEU A 144 6.62 0.95 2.55
N HIS A 145 7.41 1.65 1.73
CA HIS A 145 8.50 2.51 2.19
C HIS A 145 8.08 3.94 2.54
N SER A 146 6.82 4.32 2.26
CA SER A 146 6.32 5.68 2.51
C SER A 146 5.16 5.68 3.48
N THR A 147 4.05 5.02 3.14
CA THR A 147 2.82 4.99 3.95
C THR A 147 2.62 3.67 4.70
N GLY A 148 3.51 2.70 4.52
CA GLY A 148 3.43 1.39 5.19
C GLY A 148 3.35 1.48 6.72
N GLN A 149 4.10 2.40 7.32
CA GLN A 149 4.09 2.65 8.76
C GLN A 149 2.75 3.25 9.22
N LEU A 150 2.18 4.18 8.45
CA LEU A 150 0.85 4.74 8.73
C LEU A 150 -0.21 3.63 8.68
N HIS A 151 -0.18 2.80 7.65
CA HIS A 151 -1.21 1.79 7.40
C HIS A 151 -1.35 0.76 8.54
N LYS A 152 -0.25 0.48 9.25
CA LYS A 152 -0.19 -0.56 10.28
C LYS A 152 -0.10 0.00 11.70
N GLY A 153 0.51 1.17 11.87
CA GLY A 153 0.76 1.80 13.16
C GLY A 153 -0.17 2.96 13.54
N ASP A 154 -1.12 3.37 12.68
CA ASP A 154 -2.09 4.41 13.04
C ASP A 154 -3.16 3.94 14.06
N ARG A 155 -4.18 4.77 14.29
CA ARG A 155 -5.28 4.46 15.22
C ARG A 155 -6.24 3.36 14.71
N GLY A 156 -5.92 2.66 13.61
CA GLY A 156 -6.75 1.62 13.02
C GLY A 156 -7.90 2.14 12.18
N ALA A 157 -7.78 3.36 11.68
CA ALA A 157 -8.85 4.05 10.95
C ALA A 157 -8.85 3.72 9.44
N GLY A 158 -7.98 2.83 8.98
CA GLY A 158 -7.83 2.46 7.57
C GLY A 158 -8.72 1.31 7.11
N LEU A 159 -9.30 1.47 5.92
CA LEU A 159 -9.86 0.40 5.10
C LEU A 159 -8.95 0.19 3.88
N PHE A 160 -8.44 -1.02 3.70
CA PHE A 160 -7.44 -1.32 2.68
C PHE A 160 -8.04 -2.16 1.56
N ILE A 161 -7.95 -1.64 0.33
CA ILE A 161 -8.39 -2.33 -0.88
C ILE A 161 -7.15 -2.71 -1.66
N GLN A 162 -6.78 -3.98 -1.61
CA GLN A 162 -5.65 -4.52 -2.36
C GLN A 162 -6.12 -5.01 -3.73
N ILE A 163 -5.50 -4.51 -4.79
CA ILE A 163 -5.82 -4.83 -6.18
C ILE A 163 -4.66 -5.65 -6.74
N THR A 164 -4.95 -6.88 -7.18
CA THR A 164 -3.98 -7.81 -7.76
C THR A 164 -4.54 -8.37 -9.06
N ALA A 165 -3.69 -8.84 -9.96
CA ALA A 165 -4.13 -9.54 -11.17
C ALA A 165 -3.23 -10.73 -11.47
N THR A 166 -3.76 -11.70 -12.20
CA THR A 166 -2.96 -12.72 -12.86
C THR A 166 -2.01 -12.04 -13.84
N ASP A 167 -0.72 -12.34 -13.73
CA ASP A 167 0.28 -11.84 -14.67
C ASP A 167 0.18 -12.60 -16.01
N PRO A 168 -0.01 -11.91 -17.14
CA PRO A 168 -0.04 -12.56 -18.46
C PRO A 168 1.30 -13.19 -18.82
N GLU A 169 2.40 -12.57 -18.36
CA GLU A 169 3.75 -13.06 -18.49
C GLU A 169 4.37 -13.19 -17.09
N ASP A 170 4.78 -14.40 -16.73
CA ASP A 170 5.47 -14.66 -15.47
C ASP A 170 6.91 -15.10 -15.73
N VAL A 171 7.83 -14.15 -15.57
CA VAL A 171 9.24 -14.35 -15.93
C VAL A 171 9.99 -15.00 -14.76
N PRO A 172 10.77 -16.08 -14.99
CA PRO A 172 11.63 -16.68 -13.97
C PRO A 172 12.73 -15.71 -13.53
N ILE A 173 13.07 -15.73 -12.24
CA ILE A 173 14.17 -14.97 -11.67
C ILE A 173 15.37 -15.93 -11.55
N PRO A 174 16.47 -15.69 -12.28
CA PRO A 174 17.67 -16.50 -12.14
C PRO A 174 18.17 -16.56 -10.70
N ASP A 175 18.50 -17.75 -10.22
CA ASP A 175 19.07 -17.93 -8.87
C ASP A 175 20.47 -17.29 -8.79
N GLU A 176 21.21 -17.32 -9.90
CA GLU A 176 22.52 -16.68 -10.06
C GLU A 176 22.59 -15.89 -11.38
N PRO A 177 23.35 -14.76 -11.42
CA PRO A 177 23.53 -14.00 -12.64
C PRO A 177 24.11 -14.85 -13.79
N GLY A 178 23.42 -14.83 -14.94
CA GLY A 178 23.85 -15.55 -16.15
C GLY A 178 23.44 -17.02 -16.22
N GLN A 179 22.71 -17.55 -15.23
CA GLN A 179 22.16 -18.91 -15.25
C GLN A 179 20.68 -18.93 -15.65
N SER A 180 20.19 -20.10 -16.06
CA SER A 180 18.78 -20.32 -16.41
C SER A 180 17.97 -21.00 -15.30
N SER A 181 18.63 -21.52 -14.24
CA SER A 181 17.98 -22.05 -13.05
C SER A 181 17.23 -20.94 -12.31
N SER A 182 16.01 -21.25 -11.86
CA SER A 182 15.13 -20.30 -11.20
C SER A 182 14.25 -20.99 -10.18
N SER A 183 14.40 -20.61 -8.91
CA SER A 183 13.57 -21.07 -7.80
C SER A 183 12.30 -20.25 -7.60
N ILE A 184 12.16 -19.10 -8.27
CA ILE A 184 11.03 -18.18 -8.12
C ILE A 184 10.82 -17.33 -9.38
N THR A 185 9.59 -16.91 -9.62
CA THR A 185 9.24 -15.99 -10.71
C THR A 185 8.90 -14.59 -10.20
N PHE A 186 8.88 -13.58 -11.08
CA PHE A 186 8.47 -12.22 -10.71
C PHE A 186 7.02 -12.14 -10.24
N GLY A 187 6.10 -12.89 -10.86
CA GLY A 187 4.71 -13.02 -10.46
C GLY A 187 4.58 -13.66 -9.08
N ALA A 188 5.30 -14.76 -8.81
CA ALA A 188 5.32 -15.38 -7.49
C ALA A 188 5.88 -14.45 -6.40
N LEU A 189 6.96 -13.70 -6.70
CA LEU A 189 7.52 -12.71 -5.78
C LEU A 189 6.54 -11.57 -5.50
N LYS A 190 5.91 -11.02 -6.53
CA LYS A 190 4.91 -9.94 -6.41
C LYS A 190 3.69 -10.39 -5.61
N ALA A 191 3.20 -11.59 -5.88
CA ALA A 191 2.09 -12.20 -5.13
C ALA A 191 2.47 -12.42 -3.66
N ALA A 192 3.66 -12.96 -3.38
CA ALA A 192 4.15 -13.14 -2.02
C ALA A 192 4.27 -11.80 -1.26
N GLN A 193 4.71 -10.72 -1.92
CA GLN A 193 4.75 -9.38 -1.34
C GLN A 193 3.34 -8.82 -1.05
N ALA A 194 2.38 -9.03 -1.95
CA ALA A 194 0.99 -8.64 -1.74
C ALA A 194 0.35 -9.40 -0.57
N MET A 195 0.53 -10.72 -0.52
CA MET A 195 0.05 -11.57 0.55
C MET A 195 0.70 -11.22 1.89
N GLY A 196 2.02 -10.99 1.92
CA GLY A 196 2.74 -10.58 3.13
C GLY A 196 2.26 -9.24 3.69
N ASP A 197 2.00 -8.24 2.83
CA ASP A 197 1.43 -6.96 3.28
C ASP A 197 0.02 -7.13 3.81
N ARG A 198 -0.83 -7.91 3.11
CA ARG A 198 -2.19 -8.21 3.56
C ARG A 198 -2.21 -8.90 4.92
N GLN A 199 -1.36 -9.91 5.11
CA GLN A 199 -1.24 -10.62 6.40
C GLN A 199 -0.76 -9.70 7.52
N ALA A 200 0.20 -8.79 7.24
CA ALA A 200 0.65 -7.80 8.21
C ALA A 200 -0.47 -6.83 8.62
N LEU A 201 -1.27 -6.37 7.66
CA LEU A 201 -2.44 -5.52 7.93
C LEU A 201 -3.47 -6.26 8.79
N ILE A 202 -3.83 -7.49 8.43
CA ILE A 202 -4.76 -8.32 9.21
C ILE A 202 -4.22 -8.56 10.64
N GLY A 203 -2.94 -8.91 10.77
CA GLY A 203 -2.28 -9.08 12.07
C GLY A 203 -2.25 -7.81 12.93
N SER A 204 -2.33 -6.64 12.29
CA SER A 204 -2.45 -5.32 12.95
C SER A 204 -3.91 -4.88 13.18
N GLY A 205 -4.87 -5.81 13.03
CA GLY A 205 -6.30 -5.57 13.23
C GLY A 205 -6.95 -4.67 12.17
N ARG A 206 -6.36 -4.57 10.98
CA ARG A 206 -6.89 -3.73 9.89
C ARG A 206 -7.94 -4.46 9.06
N ARG A 207 -8.93 -3.72 8.56
CA ARG A 207 -9.91 -4.22 7.58
C ARG A 207 -9.29 -4.22 6.20
N VAL A 208 -9.23 -5.40 5.57
CA VAL A 208 -8.61 -5.56 4.24
C VAL A 208 -9.52 -6.39 3.34
N ILE A 209 -9.75 -5.90 2.13
CA ILE A 209 -10.31 -6.67 1.01
C ILE A 209 -9.24 -6.80 -0.08
N ARG A 210 -9.10 -8.00 -0.66
CA ARG A 210 -8.28 -8.22 -1.84
C ARG A 210 -9.17 -8.55 -3.03
N LEU A 211 -9.05 -7.76 -4.08
CA LEU A 211 -9.68 -7.96 -5.38
C LEU A 211 -8.61 -8.53 -6.33
N HIS A 212 -8.80 -9.79 -6.74
CA HIS A 212 -7.89 -10.47 -7.64
C HIS A 212 -8.55 -10.68 -9.00
N PHE A 213 -8.04 -9.97 -10.00
CA PHE A 213 -8.60 -10.00 -11.35
C PHE A 213 -7.90 -11.05 -12.20
N ARG A 214 -8.70 -11.96 -12.77
CA ARG A 214 -8.25 -13.01 -13.70
C ARG A 214 -8.53 -12.64 -15.16
N GLY A 215 -9.48 -11.73 -15.38
CA GLY A 215 -9.86 -11.21 -16.69
C GLY A 215 -9.32 -9.82 -16.95
N ASN A 216 -10.08 -9.03 -17.71
CA ASN A 216 -9.71 -7.65 -18.05
C ASN A 216 -9.85 -6.72 -16.83
N LEU A 217 -8.75 -6.52 -16.11
CA LEU A 217 -8.72 -5.72 -14.89
C LEU A 217 -9.22 -4.28 -15.10
N LEU A 218 -8.84 -3.59 -16.19
CA LEU A 218 -9.26 -2.20 -16.42
C LEU A 218 -10.78 -2.12 -16.54
N ARG A 219 -11.37 -2.96 -17.39
CA ARG A 219 -12.83 -3.00 -17.60
C ARG A 219 -13.58 -3.29 -16.30
N GLU A 220 -13.11 -4.26 -15.53
CA GLU A 220 -13.75 -4.66 -14.29
C GLU A 220 -13.62 -3.56 -13.21
N LEU A 221 -12.48 -2.88 -13.14
CA LEU A 221 -12.26 -1.76 -12.22
C LEU A 221 -13.14 -0.55 -12.57
N GLU A 222 -13.29 -0.25 -13.86
CA GLU A 222 -14.22 0.77 -14.36
C GLU A 222 -15.67 0.43 -14.04
N ARG A 223 -16.07 -0.83 -14.24
CA ARG A 223 -17.41 -1.32 -13.88
C ARG A 223 -17.67 -1.15 -12.38
N MET A 224 -16.74 -1.60 -11.53
CA MET A 224 -16.85 -1.41 -10.08
C MET A 224 -16.93 0.05 -9.68
N THR A 225 -16.17 0.93 -10.35
CA THR A 225 -16.22 2.37 -10.13
C THR A 225 -17.60 2.92 -10.46
N PHE A 226 -18.21 2.49 -11.57
CA PHE A 226 -19.56 2.87 -11.96
C PHE A 226 -20.62 2.31 -10.99
N ASP A 227 -20.43 1.08 -10.51
CA ASP A 227 -21.35 0.42 -9.58
C ASP A 227 -21.33 1.05 -8.18
N ILE A 228 -20.36 1.90 -7.84
CA ILE A 228 -20.48 2.80 -6.69
C ILE A 228 -21.46 3.92 -7.09
N LYS A 229 -22.75 3.60 -7.03
CA LYS A 229 -23.85 4.51 -7.39
C LYS A 229 -23.87 5.74 -6.46
N ASP A 230 -24.31 6.86 -7.03
CA ASP A 230 -24.52 8.14 -6.32
C ASP A 230 -25.77 8.14 -5.42
N GLU A 231 -26.45 7.01 -5.25
CA GLU A 231 -27.53 6.90 -4.28
C GLU A 231 -26.96 7.10 -2.88
N LEU A 232 -27.16 8.31 -2.34
CA LEU A 232 -26.96 8.65 -0.94
C LEU A 232 -27.73 7.62 -0.08
N PRO A 233 -27.16 7.20 1.06
CA PRO A 233 -27.91 6.41 2.02
C PRO A 233 -29.09 7.23 2.57
#